data_AF-A0AAU3R2Q6-F1
#
_entry.id   AF-A0AAU3R2Q6-F1
#
_cell.length_a   1.000
_cell.length_b   1.000
_cell.length_c   1.000
_cell.angle_alpha   90.00
_cell.angle_beta   90.00
_cell.angle_gamma   90.00
#
_symmetry.space_group_name_H-M   'P 1'
#
loop_
_entity.id
_entity.type
_entity.pdbx_description
1 polymer ?
#
loop_
_entity_poly.entity_id
_entity_poly.type
_entity_poly.pdbx_seq_one_letter_code
_entity_poly.pdbx_strand_id
1 'polypeptide(L)' 'MRRAGAIKRIADQLDVHPEALRGWGKRAETDEGTVPGATSAEAARIAELEREVKELRRANAILKSASAFFAAELDRPPR' A
#
# COMPACT_ATOMS: atom_id res chain seq x y z
N MET A 1 -22.32 -0.82 -30.30
CA MET A 1 -20.98 -1.45 -30.42
C MET A 1 -20.66 -2.14 -29.10
N ARG A 2 -20.28 -3.43 -29.08
CA ARG A 2 -19.99 -4.14 -27.82
C ARG A 2 -18.73 -3.56 -27.17
N ARG A 3 -18.70 -3.41 -25.83
CA ARG A 3 -17.58 -2.84 -25.03
C ARG A 3 -16.21 -3.40 -25.45
N ALA A 4 -16.13 -4.70 -25.70
CA ALA A 4 -14.90 -5.37 -26.16
C ALA A 4 -14.37 -4.85 -27.51
N GLY A 5 -15.25 -4.52 -28.46
CA GLY A 5 -14.85 -3.96 -29.75
C GLY A 5 -14.34 -2.52 -29.64
N ALA A 6 -14.78 -1.75 -28.63
CA ALA A 6 -14.31 -0.39 -28.39
C ALA A 6 -12.90 -0.41 -27.77
N ILE A 7 -12.71 -1.29 -26.78
CA ILE A 7 -11.41 -1.47 -26.14
C ILE A 7 -10.35 -1.89 -27.16
N LYS A 8 -10.65 -2.86 -28.04
CA LYS A 8 -9.68 -3.28 -29.06
C LYS A 8 -9.25 -2.12 -29.96
N ARG A 9 -10.21 -1.35 -30.50
CA ARG A 9 -9.90 -0.23 -31.40
C ARG A 9 -9.07 0.86 -30.70
N ILE A 10 -9.45 1.22 -29.48
CA ILE A 10 -8.74 2.27 -28.72
C ILE A 10 -7.34 1.78 -28.34
N ALA A 11 -7.21 0.51 -27.97
CA ALA A 11 -5.92 -0.11 -27.66
C ALA A 11 -4.99 -0.09 -28.88
N ASP A 12 -5.50 -0.42 -30.08
CA ASP A 12 -4.75 -0.33 -31.34
C ASP A 12 -4.34 1.11 -31.66
N GLN A 13 -5.20 2.11 -31.38
CA GLN A 13 -4.88 3.53 -31.59
C GLN A 13 -3.81 4.07 -30.63
N LEU A 14 -3.75 3.52 -29.42
CA LEU A 14 -2.82 3.93 -28.37
C LEU A 14 -1.55 3.06 -28.33
N ASP A 15 -1.45 2.08 -29.21
CA ASP A 15 -0.38 1.07 -29.24
C ASP A 15 -0.17 0.37 -27.87
N VAL A 16 -1.28 0.00 -27.23
CA VAL A 16 -1.28 -0.72 -25.94
C VAL A 16 -1.98 -2.06 -26.08
N HIS A 17 -1.62 -3.02 -25.23
CA HIS A 17 -2.32 -4.30 -25.20
C HIS A 17 -3.79 -4.12 -24.74
N PRO A 18 -4.80 -4.69 -25.42
CA PRO A 18 -6.21 -4.51 -25.07
C PRO A 18 -6.57 -4.89 -23.63
N GLU A 19 -5.90 -5.89 -23.05
CA GLU A 19 -6.11 -6.27 -21.65
C GLU A 19 -5.56 -5.24 -20.65
N ALA A 20 -4.49 -4.50 -20.99
CA ALA A 20 -4.00 -3.42 -20.15
C ALA A 20 -5.04 -2.30 -20.07
N LEU A 21 -5.60 -1.90 -21.23
CA LEU A 21 -6.67 -0.90 -21.30
C LEU A 21 -7.93 -1.35 -20.56
N ARG A 22 -8.29 -2.63 -20.66
CA ARG A 22 -9.41 -3.22 -19.91
C ARG A 22 -9.18 -3.15 -18.40
N GLY A 23 -7.94 -3.43 -17.95
CA GLY A 23 -7.51 -3.31 -16.56
C GLY A 23 -7.57 -1.87 -16.04
N TRP A 24 -7.10 -0.89 -16.82
CA TRP A 24 -7.19 0.52 -16.46
C TRP A 24 -8.63 1.01 -16.36
N GLY A 25 -9.50 0.60 -17.28
CA GLY A 25 -10.93 0.92 -17.22
C GLY A 25 -11.58 0.39 -15.93
N LYS A 26 -11.32 -0.87 -15.56
CA LYS A 26 -11.84 -1.44 -14.31
C LYS A 26 -11.31 -0.72 -13.07
N ARG A 27 -10.03 -0.31 -13.09
CA ARG A 27 -9.42 0.47 -12.00
C ARG A 27 -10.08 1.83 -11.86
N ALA A 28 -10.30 2.53 -12.98
CA ALA A 28 -11.02 3.81 -12.99
C ALA A 28 -12.47 3.66 -12.48
N GLU A 29 -13.19 2.62 -12.91
CA GLU A 29 -14.54 2.31 -12.37
C GLU A 29 -14.53 2.06 -10.85
N THR A 30 -13.45 1.48 -10.32
CA THR A 30 -13.26 1.27 -8.87
C THR A 30 -12.95 2.60 -8.16
N ASP A 31 -12.07 3.41 -8.73
CA ASP A 31 -11.67 4.72 -8.20
C ASP A 31 -12.84 5.72 -8.18
N GLU A 32 -13.78 5.60 -9.13
CA GLU A 32 -15.03 6.36 -9.18
C GLU A 32 -16.14 5.77 -8.28
N GLY A 33 -15.91 4.62 -7.65
CA GLY A 33 -16.90 3.94 -6.79
C GLY A 33 -18.05 3.27 -7.56
N THR A 34 -17.92 3.12 -8.88
CA THR A 34 -18.93 2.44 -9.72
C THR A 34 -18.88 0.92 -9.55
N VAL A 35 -17.70 0.38 -9.24
CA VAL A 35 -17.47 -1.04 -8.96
C VAL A 35 -16.85 -1.19 -7.57
N PRO A 36 -17.28 -2.18 -6.75
CA PRO A 36 -16.69 -2.40 -5.45
C PRO A 36 -15.21 -2.80 -5.54
N GLY A 37 -14.40 -2.22 -4.66
CA GLY A 37 -12.97 -2.49 -4.51
C GLY A 37 -12.27 -1.37 -3.76
N ALA A 38 -11.04 -1.62 -3.32
CA ALA A 38 -10.20 -0.55 -2.77
C ALA A 38 -9.73 0.35 -3.91
N THR A 39 -9.97 1.65 -3.76
CA THR A 39 -9.47 2.66 -4.68
C THR A 39 -7.94 2.72 -4.62
N SER A 40 -7.35 3.25 -5.69
CA SER A 40 -5.92 3.52 -5.79
C SER A 40 -5.43 4.42 -4.64
N ALA A 41 -6.25 5.36 -4.19
CA ALA A 41 -5.94 6.24 -3.06
C ALA A 41 -5.94 5.49 -1.71
N GLU A 42 -6.93 4.63 -1.47
CA GLU A 42 -6.98 3.79 -0.28
C GLU A 42 -5.80 2.83 -0.24
N ALA A 43 -5.47 2.18 -1.36
CA ALA A 43 -4.32 1.28 -1.46
C ALA A 43 -3.01 2.02 -1.14
N ALA A 44 -2.82 3.24 -1.65
CA ALA A 44 -1.66 4.06 -1.34
C ALA A 44 -1.60 4.45 0.15
N ARG A 45 -2.75 4.79 0.75
CA ARG A 45 -2.83 5.13 2.17
C ARG A 45 -2.50 3.92 3.06
N ILE A 46 -2.99 2.74 2.71
CA ILE A 46 -2.69 1.49 3.43
C ILE A 46 -1.18 1.22 3.38
N ALA A 47 -0.56 1.30 2.21
CA ALA A 47 0.88 1.06 2.06
C ALA A 47 1.72 2.04 2.91
N GLU A 48 1.33 3.33 2.97
CA GLU A 48 2.01 4.31 3.81
C GLU A 48 1.84 4.00 5.30
N LEU A 49 0.63 3.63 5.72
CA LEU A 49 0.37 3.24 7.11
C LEU A 49 1.13 1.97 7.51
N GLU A 50 1.23 0.98 6.63
CA GLU A 50 2.03 -0.22 6.88
C GLU A 50 3.51 0.11 7.05
N ARG A 51 4.03 1.05 6.26
CA ARG A 51 5.40 1.56 6.37
C ARG A 51 5.60 2.27 7.71
N GLU A 52 4.69 3.15 8.09
CA GLU A 52 4.75 3.88 9.36
C GLU A 52 4.70 2.94 10.57
N VAL A 53 3.76 1.98 10.56
CA VAL A 53 3.63 0.98 11.64
C VAL A 53 4.91 0.14 11.76
N LYS A 54 5.55 -0.22 10.64
CA LYS A 54 6.82 -0.96 10.66
C LYS A 54 7.92 -0.16 11.35
N GLU A 55 8.08 1.11 11.00
CA GLU A 55 9.09 1.98 11.62
C GLU A 55 8.79 2.24 13.10
N LEU A 56 7.53 2.48 13.47
CA LEU A 56 7.12 2.64 14.86
C LEU A 56 7.42 1.40 15.69
N ARG A 57 7.14 0.20 15.16
CA ARG A 57 7.48 -1.07 15.83
C ARG A 57 8.98 -1.22 16.03
N ARG A 58 9.79 -0.86 15.02
CA ARG A 58 11.25 -0.88 15.13
C ARG A 58 11.77 0.09 16.20
N ALA A 59 11.30 1.33 16.19
CA ALA A 59 11.67 2.33 17.18
C ALA A 59 11.27 1.89 18.60
N ASN A 60 10.06 1.36 18.76
CA ASN A 60 9.57 0.87 20.04
C ASN A 60 10.41 -0.29 20.58
N ALA A 61 10.87 -1.21 19.70
CA ALA A 61 11.76 -2.31 20.09
C ALA A 61 13.12 -1.81 20.59
N ILE A 62 13.70 -0.81 19.94
CA ILE A 62 14.96 -0.17 20.37
C ILE A 62 14.78 0.47 21.75
N LEU A 63 13.72 1.26 21.92
CA LEU A 63 13.44 1.94 23.18
C LEU A 63 13.24 0.96 24.33
N LYS A 64 12.44 -0.10 24.12
CA LYS A 64 12.25 -1.16 25.12
C LYS A 64 13.57 -1.85 25.50
N SER A 65 14.43 -2.12 24.51
CA SER A 65 15.73 -2.73 24.75
C SER A 65 16.64 -1.82 25.56
N ALA A 66 16.67 -0.52 25.25
CA ALA A 66 17.43 0.46 26.01
C ALA A 66 16.90 0.60 27.45
N SER A 67 15.58 0.69 27.64
CA SER A 67 14.96 0.74 28.96
C SER A 67 15.29 -0.49 29.81
N ALA A 68 15.24 -1.69 29.22
CA ALA A 68 15.62 -2.92 29.90
C ALA A 68 17.11 -2.93 30.30
N PHE A 69 17.99 -2.45 29.43
CA PHE A 69 19.42 -2.31 29.73
C PHE A 69 19.67 -1.38 30.93
N PHE A 70 19.07 -0.19 30.93
CA PHE A 70 19.25 0.77 32.03
C PHE A 70 18.63 0.29 33.34
N ALA A 71 17.47 -0.37 33.31
CA ALA A 71 16.87 -0.95 34.50
C ALA A 71 17.80 -2.01 35.13
N ALA A 72 18.41 -2.87 34.32
CA ALA A 72 19.35 -3.88 34.79
C ALA A 72 20.64 -3.29 35.39
N GLU A 73 21.11 -2.14 34.88
CA GLU A 73 22.27 -1.43 35.45
C GLU A 73 21.94 -0.81 36.82
N LEU A 74 20.72 -0.27 36.99
CA LEU A 74 20.27 0.32 38.26
C LEU A 74 20.12 -0.72 39.39
N ASP A 75 19.74 -1.95 39.06
CA ASP A 75 19.58 -3.03 40.04
C ASP A 75 20.92 -3.69 40.45
N ARG A 76 22.05 -3.26 39.87
CA ARG A 76 23.37 -3.79 40.22
C ARG A 76 23.92 -3.10 41.47
N PRO A 77 24.25 -3.83 42.56
CA PRO A 77 24.84 -3.21 43.75
C PRO A 77 26.21 -2.60 43.40
N PRO A 78 26.54 -1.41 43.95
CA PRO A 78 27.88 -0.84 43.80
C PRO A 78 28.91 -1.81 44.41
N ARG A 79 30.02 -2.02 43.69
CA ARG A 79 31.16 -2.80 44.19
C ARG A 79 31.92 -2.06 45.27
#